data_AF-A0A8T0FKW5-F1
#
_entry.id   AF-A0A8T0FKW5-F1
#
_cell.length_a   1.000
_cell.length_b   1.000
_cell.length_c   1.000
_cell.angle_alpha   90.00
_cell.angle_beta   90.00
_cell.angle_gamma   90.00
#
_symmetry.space_group_name_H-M   'P 1'
#
loop_
_entity.id
_entity.type
_entity.pdbx_description
1 polymer ?
#
loop_
_entity_poly.entity_id
_entity_poly.type
_entity_poly.pdbx_seq_one_letter_code
_entity_poly.pdbx_strand_id
1 'polypeptide(L)'
;MNINVEEKNIQTELIVLKNARGNISLLGVDFLRAAGIVLDLKKGNWYFSEYPQIRYHFIKSPHDINTLHTKSHPCQLRVNEGTNLSSEQKERLNSLLEEYETCFQLEGEPTPFIEHKIDSSNYLPVAIPSYRLSPARQEILKKEVDAVLAAGVILIMPHQ
;
A
#
# COMPACT_ATOMS: atom_id res chain seq x y z
N MET A 1 12.06 21.21 -21.06
CA MET A 1 11.94 21.94 -19.77
C MET A 1 13.22 21.66 -18.98
N ASN A 2 13.66 22.58 -18.14
CA ASN A 2 14.91 22.38 -17.39
C ASN A 2 14.58 21.93 -15.96
N ILE A 3 15.09 20.77 -15.55
CA ILE A 3 14.93 20.24 -14.20
C ILE A 3 16.23 20.45 -13.45
N ASN A 4 16.17 21.06 -12.26
CA ASN A 4 17.32 21.16 -11.38
C ASN A 4 17.29 20.01 -10.37
N VAL A 5 18.37 19.22 -10.33
CA VAL A 5 18.57 18.14 -9.35
C VAL A 5 19.92 18.36 -8.70
N GLU A 6 19.93 18.65 -7.39
CA GLU A 6 21.16 18.80 -6.58
C GLU A 6 22.27 19.58 -7.33
N GLU A 7 21.91 20.78 -7.81
CA GLU A 7 22.78 21.73 -8.55
C GLU A 7 23.05 21.43 -10.03
N LYS A 8 22.60 20.29 -10.57
CA LYS A 8 22.70 19.99 -12.00
C LYS A 8 21.41 20.35 -12.75
N ASN A 9 21.56 21.11 -13.83
CA ASN A 9 20.48 21.40 -14.76
C ASN A 9 20.39 20.30 -15.82
N ILE A 10 19.25 19.63 -15.91
CA ILE A 10 19.01 18.54 -16.85
C ILE A 10 17.92 19.00 -17.82
N GLN A 11 18.29 19.15 -19.09
CA GLN A 11 17.35 19.43 -20.15
C GLN A 11 16.71 18.11 -20.59
N THR A 12 15.40 17.97 -20.37
CA THR A 12 14.64 16.80 -20.81
C THR A 12 13.29 17.21 -21.37
N GLU A 13 12.77 16.36 -22.25
CA GLU A 13 11.37 16.40 -22.64
C GLU A 13 10.54 15.79 -21.50
N LEU A 14 9.39 16.40 -21.23
CA LEU A 14 8.47 15.96 -20.19
C LEU A 14 7.06 15.93 -20.78
N ILE A 15 6.31 14.90 -20.43
CA ILE A 15 4.87 14.87 -20.67
C ILE A 15 4.19 15.55 -19.49
N VAL A 16 3.57 16.71 -19.73
CA VAL A 16 2.86 17.46 -18.69
C VAL A 16 1.41 17.00 -18.61
N LEU A 17 1.07 16.29 -17.54
CA LEU A 17 -0.31 15.96 -17.20
C LEU A 17 -0.96 17.16 -16.53
N LYS A 18 -1.71 17.96 -17.30
CA LYS A 18 -2.28 19.25 -16.89
C LYS A 18 -3.17 19.21 -15.62
N ASN A 19 -3.61 18.02 -15.18
CA ASN A 19 -4.53 17.83 -14.06
C ASN A 19 -3.96 16.98 -12.91
N ALA A 20 -2.66 16.64 -12.91
CA ALA A 20 -2.04 15.91 -11.80
C ALA A 20 -1.89 16.83 -10.57
N ARG A 21 -2.40 16.40 -9.40
CA ARG A 21 -2.23 17.14 -8.14
C ARG A 21 -0.97 16.68 -7.41
N GLY A 22 -0.21 17.66 -6.94
CA GLY A 22 1.15 17.45 -6.42
C GLY A 22 2.13 17.48 -7.58
N ASN A 23 3.20 18.28 -7.48
CA ASN A 23 4.27 18.38 -8.47
C ASN A 23 5.15 17.10 -8.49
N ILE A 24 4.54 15.93 -8.29
CA ILE A 24 5.21 14.64 -8.32
C ILE A 24 5.51 14.36 -9.78
N SER A 25 6.76 14.62 -10.15
CA SER A 25 7.28 14.27 -11.47
C SER A 25 7.63 12.79 -11.46
N LEU A 26 6.95 12.01 -12.28
CA LEU A 26 7.35 10.62 -12.54
C LEU A 26 8.51 10.64 -13.53
N LEU A 27 9.70 10.26 -13.09
CA LEU A 27 10.90 10.25 -13.90
C LEU A 27 11.20 8.82 -14.37
N GLY A 28 11.24 8.64 -15.68
CA GLY A 28 11.52 7.35 -16.31
C GLY A 28 13.00 7.00 -16.37
N VAL A 29 13.29 5.81 -16.90
CA VAL A 29 14.66 5.30 -17.10
C VAL A 29 15.43 6.12 -18.14
N ASP A 30 14.73 6.70 -19.09
CA ASP A 30 15.24 7.66 -20.07
C ASP A 30 15.83 8.92 -19.41
N PHE A 31 15.10 9.51 -18.46
CA PHE A 31 15.59 10.63 -17.67
C PHE A 31 16.81 10.23 -16.85
N LEU A 32 16.75 9.09 -16.14
CA LEU A 32 17.88 8.62 -15.33
C LEU A 32 19.15 8.45 -16.18
N ARG A 33 18.99 7.94 -17.41
CA ARG A 33 20.09 7.78 -18.36
C ARG A 33 20.63 9.14 -18.83
N ALA A 34 19.76 10.06 -19.23
CA ALA A 34 20.16 11.39 -19.71
C ALA A 34 20.84 12.23 -18.61
N ALA A 35 20.35 12.13 -17.37
CA ALA A 35 20.92 12.78 -16.21
C ALA A 35 22.25 12.14 -15.74
N GLY A 36 22.54 10.92 -16.20
CA GLY A 36 23.67 10.13 -15.74
C GLY A 36 23.51 9.69 -14.27
N ILE A 37 22.28 9.45 -13.80
CA ILE A 37 21.99 9.04 -12.42
C ILE A 37 22.18 7.53 -12.27
N VAL A 38 22.88 7.13 -11.22
CA VAL A 38 23.07 5.74 -10.82
C VAL A 38 22.43 5.49 -9.46
N LEU A 39 21.56 4.48 -9.40
CA LEU A 39 20.87 4.07 -8.18
C LEU A 39 21.61 2.88 -7.54
N ASP A 40 22.12 3.06 -6.33
CA ASP A 40 22.67 1.98 -5.50
C ASP A 40 21.61 1.52 -4.50
N LEU A 41 20.72 0.65 -4.98
CA LEU A 41 19.59 0.13 -4.20
C LEU A 41 20.04 -0.66 -2.96
N LYS A 42 21.21 -1.31 -3.04
CA LYS A 42 21.75 -2.09 -1.92
C LYS A 42 22.18 -1.18 -0.77
N LYS A 43 22.81 -0.04 -1.08
CA LYS A 43 23.24 0.93 -0.06
C LYS A 43 22.15 1.94 0.29
N GLY A 44 21.13 2.08 -0.55
CA GLY A 44 20.02 3.02 -0.36
C GLY A 44 20.39 4.45 -0.72
N ASN A 45 21.27 4.61 -1.72
CA ASN A 45 21.82 5.90 -2.13
C ASN A 45 21.78 6.01 -3.66
N TRP A 46 21.93 7.23 -4.18
CA TRP A 46 22.15 7.49 -5.60
C TRP A 46 23.26 8.52 -5.80
N TYR A 47 23.79 8.60 -7.02
CA TYR A 47 24.86 9.53 -7.40
C TYR A 47 24.84 9.82 -8.89
N PHE A 48 25.51 10.90 -9.30
CA PHE A 48 25.81 11.15 -10.70
C PHE A 48 27.04 10.33 -11.13
N SER A 49 26.95 9.67 -12.28
CA SER A 49 28.04 8.90 -12.89
C SER A 49 29.31 9.72 -13.12
N GLU A 50 29.17 11.04 -13.37
CA GLU A 50 30.29 11.99 -13.49
C GLU A 50 31.03 12.22 -12.17
N TYR A 51 30.35 12.09 -11.02
CA TYR A 51 30.90 12.31 -9.68
C TYR A 51 30.53 11.19 -8.69
N PRO A 52 31.05 9.95 -8.86
CA PRO A 52 30.65 8.80 -8.03
C PRO A 52 30.94 8.91 -6.53
N GLN A 53 31.80 9.87 -6.16
CA GLN A 53 32.14 10.20 -4.78
C GLN A 53 31.07 11.02 -4.06
N ILE A 54 30.27 11.81 -4.79
CA ILE A 54 29.18 12.61 -4.22
C ILE A 54 27.91 11.75 -4.25
N ARG A 55 27.42 11.37 -3.06
CA ARG A 55 26.31 10.43 -2.92
C ARG A 55 25.20 11.05 -2.09
N TYR A 56 23.98 10.81 -2.53
CA TYR A 56 22.76 11.27 -1.88
C TYR A 56 22.00 10.06 -1.34
N HIS A 57 21.41 10.16 -0.16
CA HIS A 57 20.60 9.09 0.41
C HIS A 57 19.19 9.10 -0.17
N PHE A 58 18.57 7.93 -0.29
CA PHE A 58 17.12 7.87 -0.50
C PHE A 58 16.39 8.40 0.75
N ILE A 59 15.30 9.13 0.53
CA ILE A 59 14.40 9.58 1.59
C ILE A 59 13.61 8.35 2.07
N LYS A 60 13.72 8.02 3.37
CA LYS A 60 13.23 6.75 3.95
C LYS A 60 11.99 6.87 4.85
N SER A 61 11.49 8.08 5.14
CA SER A 61 10.40 8.29 6.12
C SER A 61 9.26 9.16 5.59
N PRO A 62 7.99 8.84 5.91
CA PRO A 62 6.82 9.66 5.59
C PRO A 62 6.78 11.03 6.28
N HIS A 63 7.64 11.35 7.25
CA HIS A 63 7.64 12.69 7.86
C HIS A 63 8.11 13.80 6.90
N ASP A 64 8.89 13.44 5.88
CA ASP A 64 9.25 14.34 4.77
C ASP A 64 8.21 14.30 3.64
N ILE A 65 7.20 13.41 3.75
CA ILE A 65 6.06 13.18 2.84
C ILE A 65 4.74 13.34 3.62
N ASN A 66 4.69 14.27 4.57
CA ASN A 66 3.50 14.51 5.40
C ASN A 66 2.38 15.16 4.57
N THR A 67 1.70 14.38 3.73
CA THR A 67 0.36 14.64 3.18
C THR A 67 -0.31 13.41 2.53
N LEU A 68 0.25 12.20 2.67
CA LEU A 68 -0.42 10.96 2.29
C LEU A 68 -0.72 10.10 3.52
N HIS A 69 -1.41 10.69 4.49
CA HIS A 69 -2.16 9.91 5.45
C HIS A 69 -3.28 9.19 4.68
N THR A 70 -3.09 7.92 4.34
CA THR A 70 -4.20 6.96 4.20
C THR A 70 -4.69 6.57 5.59
N LYS A 71 -5.14 7.56 6.36
CA LYS A 71 -6.31 7.30 7.20
C LYS A 71 -7.44 7.12 6.20
N SER A 72 -8.27 6.10 6.35
CA SER A 72 -9.51 5.97 5.58
C SER A 72 -10.12 7.36 5.50
N HIS A 73 -10.07 7.95 4.30
CA HIS A 73 -10.60 9.28 4.14
C HIS A 73 -12.08 9.17 4.50
N PRO A 74 -12.67 10.14 5.22
CA PRO A 74 -14.12 10.16 5.35
C PRO A 74 -14.70 9.99 3.94
N CYS A 75 -15.72 9.16 3.79
CA CYS A 75 -16.31 8.82 2.49
C CYS A 75 -16.93 10.08 1.86
N GLN A 76 -16.07 10.94 1.32
CA GLN A 76 -16.33 12.30 0.88
C GLN A 76 -15.38 12.63 -0.26
N LEU A 77 -15.93 13.26 -1.29
CA LEU A 77 -15.17 13.70 -2.45
C LEU A 77 -14.18 14.79 -2.05
N ARG A 78 -12.94 14.64 -2.51
CA ARG A 78 -11.92 15.67 -2.39
C ARG A 78 -12.31 16.92 -3.19
N VAL A 79 -11.61 18.02 -2.94
CA VAL A 79 -11.86 19.31 -3.62
C VAL A 79 -11.67 19.20 -5.15
N ASN A 80 -10.83 18.27 -5.65
CA ASN A 80 -10.69 17.95 -7.10
C ASN A 80 -11.75 17.02 -7.65
N GLU A 81 -12.38 16.24 -6.81
CA GLU A 81 -13.23 15.16 -7.28
C GLU A 81 -14.61 15.73 -7.60
N GLY A 82 -15.24 15.20 -8.64
CA GLY A 82 -16.54 15.68 -9.10
C GLY A 82 -16.51 17.09 -9.72
N THR A 83 -15.43 17.51 -10.38
CA THR A 83 -15.40 18.81 -11.10
C THR A 83 -16.43 18.94 -12.22
N ASN A 84 -16.96 17.80 -12.70
CA ASN A 84 -18.03 17.75 -13.70
C ASN A 84 -19.43 17.73 -13.08
N LEU A 85 -19.54 17.74 -11.74
CA LEU A 85 -20.80 17.73 -11.01
C LEU A 85 -21.18 19.15 -10.58
N SER A 86 -22.47 19.46 -10.59
CA SER A 86 -22.96 20.68 -9.93
C SER A 86 -22.75 20.57 -8.41
N SER A 87 -22.80 21.71 -7.71
CA SER A 87 -22.70 21.74 -6.24
C SER A 87 -23.74 20.83 -5.59
N GLU A 88 -24.98 20.83 -6.10
CA GLU A 88 -26.08 19.99 -5.60
C GLU A 88 -25.81 18.49 -5.82
N GLN A 89 -25.29 18.11 -6.99
CA GLN A 89 -24.92 16.71 -7.27
C GLN A 89 -23.75 16.25 -6.40
N LYS A 90 -22.80 17.14 -6.15
CA LYS A 90 -21.64 16.86 -5.30
C LYS A 90 -22.05 16.67 -3.84
N GLU A 91 -22.94 17.51 -3.33
CA GLU A 91 -23.55 17.35 -2.00
C GLU A 91 -24.30 16.03 -1.89
N ARG A 92 -25.19 15.73 -2.85
CA ARG A 92 -25.94 14.47 -2.87
C ARG A 92 -25.04 13.23 -2.89
N LEU A 93 -23.95 13.27 -3.66
CA LEU A 93 -23.00 12.16 -3.74
C LEU A 93 -22.19 12.02 -2.44
N ASN A 94 -21.78 13.11 -1.82
CA ASN A 94 -21.13 13.06 -0.51
C ASN A 94 -22.07 12.48 0.57
N SER A 95 -23.34 12.89 0.60
CA SER A 95 -24.33 12.31 1.52
C SER A 95 -24.51 10.81 1.31
N LEU A 96 -24.49 10.35 0.05
CA LEU A 96 -24.58 8.92 -0.27
C LEU A 96 -23.33 8.15 0.18
N LEU A 97 -22.15 8.73 -0.03
CA LEU A 97 -20.89 8.11 0.40
C LEU A 97 -20.80 8.00 1.93
N GLU A 98 -21.32 8.98 2.67
CA GLU A 98 -21.47 8.92 4.13
C GLU A 98 -22.50 7.87 4.56
N GLU A 99 -23.65 7.78 3.88
CA GLU A 99 -24.69 6.78 4.16
C GLU A 99 -24.15 5.34 4.04
N TYR A 100 -23.32 5.08 3.04
CA TYR A 100 -22.74 3.76 2.76
C TYR A 100 -21.27 3.63 3.17
N GLU A 101 -20.81 4.40 4.18
CA GLU A 101 -19.43 4.34 4.68
C GLU A 101 -19.02 2.91 5.08
N THR A 102 -19.97 2.13 5.60
CA THR A 102 -19.77 0.73 6.00
C THR A 102 -19.32 -0.18 4.85
N CYS A 103 -19.72 0.10 3.60
CA CYS A 103 -19.33 -0.69 2.43
C CYS A 103 -17.84 -0.55 2.07
N PHE A 104 -17.16 0.49 2.57
CA PHE A 104 -15.76 0.77 2.28
C PHE A 104 -14.83 0.36 3.42
N GLN A 105 -15.35 -0.28 4.47
CA GLN A 105 -14.54 -0.83 5.55
C GLN A 105 -13.74 -2.03 5.02
N LEU A 106 -12.45 -2.10 5.39
CA LEU A 106 -11.54 -3.18 4.98
C LEU A 106 -11.94 -4.54 5.59
N GLU A 107 -12.73 -4.52 6.66
CA GLU A 107 -13.21 -5.68 7.39
C GLU A 107 -14.74 -5.75 7.22
N GLY A 108 -15.19 -6.63 6.33
CA GLY A 108 -16.60 -6.91 6.11
C GLY A 108 -16.98 -8.27 6.68
N GLU A 109 -18.23 -8.41 7.11
CA GLU A 109 -18.77 -9.69 7.56
C GLU A 109 -18.69 -10.75 6.45
N PRO A 110 -18.38 -12.02 6.78
CA PRO A 110 -18.42 -13.11 5.81
C PRO A 110 -19.78 -13.20 5.10
N THR A 111 -19.76 -13.35 3.78
CA THR A 111 -21.01 -13.49 3.02
C THR A 111 -21.68 -14.83 3.33
N PRO A 112 -22.96 -14.87 3.75
CA PRO A 112 -23.64 -16.12 4.11
C PRO A 112 -24.06 -16.97 2.89
N PHE A 113 -23.77 -16.51 1.67
CA PHE A 113 -24.32 -17.08 0.44
C PHE A 113 -23.61 -18.34 -0.06
N ILE A 114 -22.37 -18.60 0.38
CA ILE A 114 -21.54 -19.68 -0.16
C ILE A 114 -20.84 -20.43 0.97
N GLU A 115 -21.06 -21.75 1.03
CA GLU A 115 -20.25 -22.67 1.82
C GLU A 115 -19.25 -23.38 0.91
N HIS A 116 -17.96 -23.30 1.25
CA HIS A 116 -16.90 -23.96 0.49
C HIS A 116 -16.64 -25.37 1.02
N LYS A 117 -16.82 -26.40 0.17
CA LYS A 117 -16.48 -27.79 0.49
C LYS A 117 -15.16 -28.20 -0.20
N ILE A 118 -14.23 -28.75 0.57
CA ILE A 118 -13.02 -29.38 0.03
C ILE A 118 -13.33 -30.86 -0.23
N ASP A 119 -13.14 -31.32 -1.47
CA ASP A 119 -13.34 -32.72 -1.82
C ASP A 119 -12.10 -33.56 -1.47
N SER A 120 -12.21 -34.30 -0.36
CA SER A 120 -11.18 -35.23 0.10
C SER A 120 -11.53 -36.70 -0.18
N SER A 121 -12.48 -36.98 -1.10
CA SER A 121 -13.16 -38.28 -1.31
C SER A 121 -12.29 -39.54 -1.16
N ASN A 122 -11.03 -39.52 -1.62
CA ASN A 122 -10.21 -40.72 -1.73
C ASN A 122 -8.96 -40.72 -0.84
N TYR A 123 -8.85 -39.77 0.11
CA TYR A 123 -7.67 -39.65 0.97
C TYR A 123 -8.04 -39.88 2.44
N LEU A 124 -7.25 -40.71 3.11
CA LEU A 124 -7.36 -40.92 4.55
C LEU A 124 -6.79 -39.71 5.32
N PRO A 125 -7.33 -39.37 6.50
CA PRO A 125 -6.75 -38.34 7.36
C PRO A 125 -5.30 -38.65 7.72
N VAL A 126 -4.44 -37.65 7.64
CA VAL A 126 -3.02 -37.77 7.99
C VAL A 126 -2.75 -36.98 9.27
N ALA A 127 -2.30 -37.66 10.32
CA ALA A 127 -1.87 -37.04 11.57
C ALA A 127 -0.35 -36.90 11.60
N ILE A 128 0.14 -35.66 11.68
CA ILE A 128 1.58 -35.34 11.73
C ILE A 128 1.85 -34.62 13.04
N PRO A 129 2.92 -34.99 13.79
CA PRO A 129 3.29 -34.27 15.00
C PRO A 129 3.65 -32.81 14.68
N SER A 130 3.30 -31.90 15.59
CA SER A 130 3.64 -30.49 15.43
C SER A 130 5.16 -30.28 15.49
N TYR A 131 5.65 -29.34 14.68
CA TYR A 131 7.06 -29.01 14.68
C TYR A 131 7.49 -28.33 15.98
N ARG A 132 8.72 -28.61 16.44
CA ARG A 132 9.26 -27.99 17.66
C ARG A 132 9.63 -26.53 17.40
N LEU A 133 9.10 -25.64 18.23
CA LEU A 133 9.40 -24.21 18.17
C LEU A 133 10.25 -23.79 19.37
N SER A 134 11.07 -22.75 19.18
CA SER A 134 11.76 -22.10 20.30
C SER A 134 10.77 -21.32 21.17
N PRO A 135 11.07 -21.07 22.45
CA PRO A 135 10.16 -20.35 23.35
C PRO A 135 9.72 -18.98 22.81
N ALA A 136 10.65 -18.20 22.26
CA ALA A 136 10.35 -16.89 21.67
C ALA A 136 9.36 -16.97 20.49
N ARG A 137 9.45 -18.02 19.66
CA ARG A 137 8.50 -18.22 18.55
C ARG A 137 7.15 -18.72 19.03
N GLN A 138 7.10 -19.52 20.08
CA GLN A 138 5.85 -19.97 20.68
C GLN A 138 5.05 -18.81 21.27
N GLU A 139 5.72 -17.84 21.90
CA GLU A 139 5.06 -16.67 22.46
C GLU A 139 4.43 -15.77 21.39
N ILE A 140 5.16 -15.54 20.29
CA ILE A 140 4.63 -14.83 19.11
C ILE A 140 3.44 -15.59 18.53
N LEU A 141 3.59 -16.90 18.28
CA LEU A 141 2.52 -17.72 17.71
C LEU A 141 1.27 -17.72 18.60
N LYS A 142 1.43 -17.83 19.92
CA LYS A 142 0.32 -17.82 20.86
C LYS A 142 -0.48 -16.52 20.77
N LYS A 143 0.20 -15.37 20.72
CA LYS A 143 -0.44 -14.06 20.59
C LYS A 143 -1.28 -13.96 19.31
N GLU A 144 -0.75 -14.44 18.19
CA GLU A 144 -1.47 -14.43 16.91
C GLU A 144 -2.64 -15.42 16.93
N VAL A 145 -2.45 -16.64 17.47
CA VAL A 145 -3.52 -17.63 17.62
C VAL A 145 -4.66 -17.08 18.47
N ASP A 146 -4.36 -16.41 19.59
CA ASP A 146 -5.37 -15.80 20.46
C ASP A 146 -6.14 -14.68 19.72
N ALA A 147 -5.46 -13.88 18.90
CA ALA A 147 -6.09 -12.85 18.08
C ALA A 147 -7.03 -13.43 17.02
N VAL A 148 -6.59 -14.47 16.31
CA VAL A 148 -7.37 -15.16 15.26
C VAL A 148 -8.54 -15.95 15.85
N LEU A 149 -8.38 -16.48 17.06
CA LEU A 149 -9.45 -17.12 17.83
C LEU A 149 -10.51 -16.08 18.26
N ALA A 150 -10.09 -14.92 18.75
CA ALA A 150 -11.00 -13.82 19.13
C ALA A 150 -11.77 -13.26 17.92
N ALA A 151 -11.15 -13.26 16.73
CA ALA A 151 -11.80 -12.88 15.48
C ALA A 151 -12.76 -13.96 14.93
N GLY A 152 -12.85 -15.14 15.55
CA GLY A 152 -13.75 -16.22 15.11
C GLY A 152 -13.31 -16.93 13.83
N VAL A 153 -12.08 -16.72 13.37
CA VAL A 153 -11.55 -17.34 12.14
C VAL A 153 -11.16 -18.80 12.36
N ILE A 154 -10.74 -19.15 13.58
CA ILE A 154 -10.46 -20.54 13.99
C ILE A 154 -11.33 -20.94 15.17
N LEU A 155 -11.57 -22.24 15.33
CA LEU A 155 -12.36 -22.81 16.43
C LEU A 155 -11.59 -23.97 17.09
N ILE A 156 -11.72 -24.09 18.41
CA ILE A 156 -11.17 -25.22 19.15
C ILE A 156 -12.13 -26.40 18.98
N MET A 157 -11.68 -27.43 18.27
CA MET A 157 -12.44 -28.66 18.12
C MET A 157 -12.31 -29.52 19.38
N PRO A 158 -13.40 -30.13 19.87
CA PRO A 158 -13.33 -31.05 20.99
C PRO A 158 -12.48 -32.27 20.62
N HIS A 159 -11.74 -32.82 21.58
CA HIS A 159 -11.07 -34.10 21.41
C HIS A 159 -12.13 -35.20 21.20
N GLN A 160 -12.07 -35.89 20.06
CA GLN A 160 -12.78 -37.14 19.79
C GLN A 160 -12.05 -38.33 20.39
#